data_AF-A0A2M7SNF4-F1
#
_entry.id   AF-A0A2M7SNF4-F1
#
_cell.length_a   1.000
_cell.length_b   1.000
_cell.length_c   1.000
_cell.angle_alpha   90.00
_cell.angle_beta   90.00
_cell.angle_gamma   90.00
#
_symmetry.space_group_name_H-M   'P 1'
#
loop_
_entity.id
_entity.type
_entity.pdbx_description
1 polymer ?
#
loop_
_entity_poly.entity_id
_entity_poly.type
_entity_poly.pdbx_seq_one_letter_code
_entity_poly.pdbx_strand_id
1 'polypeptide(L)'
;MLLRGYKFTVGMCLADSEKIRIVAKLTDDIGDVLPYLNATFRGCVYNHNEQVLTLKKDGRQITFRPKEIAITKLENENKARKILDWLKNLINKTYDNRENIKPKLDSWLILTPLSLSGSLPGEGL
;
A
#
# COMPACT_ATOMS: atom_id res chain seq x y z
N MET A 1 -4.21 -13.44 14.23
CA MET A 1 -3.11 -12.45 14.05
C MET A 1 -2.07 -13.01 13.06
N LEU A 2 -1.76 -12.26 11.99
CA LEU A 2 -0.86 -12.65 10.89
C LEU A 2 0.57 -12.12 11.09
N LEU A 3 0.74 -10.79 11.15
CA LEU A 3 2.04 -10.14 11.21
C LEU A 3 2.51 -9.95 12.65
N ARG A 4 3.55 -10.68 13.06
CA ARG A 4 4.07 -10.69 14.44
C ARG A 4 5.09 -9.59 14.70
N GLY A 5 5.93 -9.26 13.73
CA GLY A 5 7.00 -8.28 13.91
C GLY A 5 7.62 -7.79 12.61
N TYR A 6 8.60 -6.91 12.77
CA TYR A 6 9.39 -6.37 11.67
C TYR A 6 10.73 -5.84 12.18
N LYS A 7 11.71 -5.77 11.27
CA LYS A 7 12.97 -5.03 11.43
C LYS A 7 13.08 -4.07 10.26
N PHE A 8 13.51 -2.84 10.47
CA PHE A 8 13.65 -1.87 9.38
C PHE A 8 15.04 -1.26 9.33
N THR A 9 15.44 -0.85 8.14
CA THR A 9 16.67 -0.09 7.89
C THR A 9 16.30 1.32 7.44
N VAL A 10 17.13 2.29 7.81
CA VAL A 10 16.99 3.69 7.42
C VAL A 10 17.95 4.00 6.28
N GLY A 11 17.51 4.83 5.34
CA GLY A 11 18.38 5.37 4.28
C GLY A 11 17.97 6.78 3.88
N MET A 12 18.82 7.41 3.06
CA MET A 12 18.54 8.73 2.49
C MET A 12 17.31 8.71 1.57
N CYS A 13 16.46 9.72 1.66
CA CYS A 13 15.33 9.88 0.74
C CYS A 13 15.81 10.64 -0.51
N LEU A 14 15.89 9.96 -1.65
CA LEU A 14 16.33 10.58 -2.92
C LEU A 14 15.39 11.69 -3.40
N ALA A 15 14.11 11.63 -3.03
CA ALA A 15 13.12 12.61 -3.43
C ALA A 15 13.13 13.88 -2.56
N ASP A 16 13.82 13.86 -1.42
CA ASP A 16 13.86 14.95 -0.46
C ASP A 16 15.04 14.75 0.51
N SER A 17 16.09 15.54 0.35
CA SER A 17 17.35 15.40 1.10
C SER A 17 17.21 15.63 2.60
N GLU A 18 16.16 16.32 3.04
CA GLU A 18 15.89 16.59 4.46
C GLU A 18 15.09 15.46 5.12
N LYS A 19 14.69 14.44 4.35
CA LYS A 19 13.88 13.32 4.83
C LYS A 19 14.63 12.00 4.73
N ILE A 20 14.14 11.02 5.49
CA ILE A 20 14.59 9.63 5.41
C ILE A 20 13.57 8.77 4.65
N ARG A 21 14.06 7.65 4.12
CA ARG A 21 13.24 6.51 3.72
C ARG A 21 13.57 5.31 4.59
N ILE A 22 12.64 4.38 4.73
CA ILE A 22 12.87 3.13 5.43
C ILE A 22 12.37 1.96 4.60
N VAL A 23 12.98 0.79 4.82
CA VAL A 23 12.48 -0.50 4.33
C VAL A 23 12.37 -1.43 5.53
N ALA A 24 11.14 -1.82 5.87
CA ALA A 24 10.84 -2.76 6.93
C ALA A 24 10.69 -4.17 6.35
N LYS A 25 11.57 -5.09 6.76
CA LYS A 25 11.43 -6.52 6.53
C LYS A 25 10.48 -7.12 7.57
N LEU A 26 9.46 -7.81 7.11
CA LEU A 26 8.41 -8.42 7.92
C LEU A 26 8.80 -9.83 8.33
N THR A 27 8.37 -10.27 9.52
CA THR A 27 8.59 -11.66 9.97
C THR A 27 7.69 -12.67 9.28
N ASP A 28 6.50 -12.23 8.85
CA ASP A 28 5.45 -13.07 8.29
C ASP A 28 5.10 -12.59 6.89
N ASP A 29 4.53 -13.47 6.08
CA ASP A 29 4.06 -13.11 4.73
C ASP A 29 2.69 -12.43 4.82
N ILE A 30 2.54 -11.28 4.18
CA ILE A 30 1.29 -10.52 4.15
C ILE A 30 0.63 -10.52 2.76
N GLY A 31 1.11 -11.32 1.81
CA GLY A 31 0.63 -11.34 0.43
C GLY A 31 -0.87 -11.59 0.33
N ASP A 32 -1.38 -12.57 1.07
CA ASP A 32 -2.81 -12.93 1.09
C ASP A 32 -3.72 -11.81 1.62
N VAL A 33 -3.20 -10.89 2.44
CA VAL A 33 -4.02 -9.78 2.97
C VAL A 33 -4.04 -8.56 2.04
N LEU A 34 -3.14 -8.48 1.04
CA LEU A 34 -3.03 -7.31 0.17
C LEU A 34 -4.32 -6.98 -0.60
N PRO A 35 -5.07 -7.95 -1.17
CA PRO A 35 -6.37 -7.68 -1.80
C PRO A 35 -7.41 -7.06 -0.87
N TYR A 36 -7.38 -7.44 0.41
CA TYR A 36 -8.31 -6.94 1.43
C TYR A 36 -7.89 -5.56 1.93
N LEU A 37 -6.57 -5.32 2.04
CA LEU A 37 -6.04 -3.99 2.27
C LEU A 37 -6.39 -3.04 1.14
N ASN A 38 -6.33 -3.48 -0.13
CA ASN A 38 -6.75 -2.69 -1.29
C ASN A 38 -8.24 -2.32 -1.24
N ALA A 39 -9.09 -3.22 -0.74
CA ALA A 39 -10.50 -2.93 -0.51
C ALA A 39 -10.73 -1.92 0.63
N THR A 40 -9.86 -1.92 1.64
CA THR A 40 -9.97 -1.07 2.83
C THR A 40 -9.42 0.35 2.59
N PHE A 41 -8.31 0.46 1.86
CA PHE A 41 -7.70 1.74 1.54
C PHE A 41 -8.25 2.31 0.24
N ARG A 42 -8.91 3.46 0.32
CA ARG A 42 -9.29 4.24 -0.87
C ARG A 42 -8.07 4.96 -1.45
N GLY A 43 -8.00 5.06 -2.78
CA GLY A 43 -6.96 5.82 -3.48
C GLY A 43 -5.59 5.14 -3.55
N CYS A 44 -5.52 3.83 -3.26
CA CYS A 44 -4.33 3.02 -3.49
C CYS A 44 -4.23 2.54 -4.94
N VAL A 45 -3.00 2.25 -5.36
CA VAL A 45 -2.72 1.49 -6.57
C VAL A 45 -2.30 0.09 -6.14
N TYR A 46 -2.95 -0.94 -6.69
CA TYR A 46 -2.66 -2.34 -6.38
C TYR A 46 -2.39 -3.11 -7.68
N ASN A 47 -1.22 -3.75 -7.74
CA ASN A 47 -0.88 -4.73 -8.76
C ASN A 47 -0.94 -6.12 -8.12
N HIS A 48 -1.98 -6.88 -8.44
CA HIS A 48 -2.18 -8.22 -7.88
C HIS A 48 -1.08 -9.20 -8.31
N ASN A 49 -0.68 -9.17 -9.58
CA ASN A 49 0.33 -10.09 -10.13
C ASN A 49 1.71 -9.91 -9.48
N GLU A 50 2.09 -8.67 -9.19
CA GLU A 50 3.35 -8.38 -8.49
C GLU A 50 3.21 -8.38 -6.96
N GLN A 51 1.99 -8.53 -6.44
CA GLN A 51 1.67 -8.39 -5.02
C GLN A 51 2.19 -7.07 -4.42
N VAL A 52 1.97 -5.96 -5.13
CA VAL A 52 2.41 -4.62 -4.71
C VAL A 52 1.21 -3.72 -4.49
N LEU A 53 1.06 -3.22 -3.26
CA LEU A 53 0.09 -2.18 -2.92
C LEU A 53 0.82 -0.89 -2.60
N THR A 54 0.45 0.21 -3.24
CA THR A 54 1.06 1.53 -3.02
C THR A 54 0.00 2.54 -2.60
N LEU A 55 0.23 3.18 -1.45
CA LEU A 55 -0.54 4.30 -0.94
C LEU A 55 0.29 5.58 -1.03
N LYS A 56 -0.27 6.63 -1.60
CA LYS A 56 0.31 7.99 -1.57
C LYS A 56 -0.56 8.89 -0.73
N LYS A 57 0.01 9.51 0.30
CA LYS A 57 -0.69 10.45 1.18
C LYS A 57 0.28 11.52 1.65
N ASP A 58 -0.08 12.79 1.51
CA ASP A 58 0.73 13.92 2.01
C ASP A 58 2.18 13.91 1.50
N GLY A 59 2.36 13.62 0.21
CA GLY A 59 3.69 13.49 -0.41
C GLY A 59 4.50 12.25 0.01
N ARG A 60 4.06 11.49 1.03
CA ARG A 60 4.64 10.21 1.44
C ARG A 60 4.07 9.06 0.62
N GLN A 61 4.96 8.18 0.19
CA GLN A 61 4.60 6.90 -0.41
C GLN A 61 4.86 5.77 0.57
N ILE A 62 3.86 4.91 0.77
CA ILE A 62 3.94 3.65 1.50
C ILE A 62 3.70 2.52 0.51
N THR A 63 4.64 1.59 0.41
CA THR A 63 4.57 0.44 -0.51
C THR A 63 4.59 -0.85 0.30
N PHE A 64 3.59 -1.70 0.11
CA PHE A 64 3.47 -3.01 0.74
C PHE A 64 3.82 -4.09 -0.27
N ARG A 65 4.60 -5.07 0.18
CA ARG A 65 4.95 -6.31 -0.51
C ARG A 65 4.80 -7.48 0.47
N PRO A 66 4.77 -8.74 0.00
CA PRO A 66 4.53 -9.90 0.87
C PRO A 66 5.44 -9.96 2.10
N LYS A 67 6.72 -9.59 1.98
CA LYS A 67 7.71 -9.64 3.07
C LYS A 67 8.30 -8.29 3.46
N GLU A 68 7.79 -7.18 2.94
CA GLU A 68 8.34 -5.87 3.27
C GLU A 68 7.35 -4.70 3.15
N ILE A 69 7.64 -3.61 3.87
CA ILE A 69 6.97 -2.32 3.75
C ILE A 69 8.03 -1.24 3.56
N ALA A 70 7.94 -0.47 2.47
CA ALA A 70 8.80 0.68 2.22
C ALA A 70 8.04 1.98 2.47
N ILE A 71 8.67 2.93 3.15
CA ILE A 71 8.09 4.26 3.42
C ILE A 71 9.09 5.34 3.07
N THR A 72 8.63 6.37 2.36
CA THR A 72 9.43 7.53 1.94
C THR A 72 9.03 8.80 2.70
N LYS A 73 9.82 9.86 2.57
CA LYS A 73 9.52 11.20 3.14
C LYS A 73 9.13 11.16 4.61
N LEU A 74 9.95 10.51 5.43
CA LEU A 74 9.81 10.49 6.88
C LEU A 74 10.74 11.53 7.52
N GLU A 75 10.29 12.17 8.60
CA GLU A 75 11.15 13.11 9.35
C GLU A 75 12.27 12.39 10.12
N ASN A 76 11.96 11.25 10.74
CA ASN A 76 12.89 10.52 11.59
C ASN A 76 12.43 9.08 11.84
N GLU A 77 13.32 8.30 12.43
CA GLU A 77 13.12 6.90 12.77
C GLU A 77 11.95 6.68 13.77
N ASN A 78 11.77 7.58 14.75
CA ASN A 78 10.68 7.45 15.72
C ASN A 78 9.31 7.50 15.04
N LYS A 79 9.14 8.41 14.08
CA LYS A 79 7.92 8.50 13.28
C LYS A 79 7.74 7.27 12.40
N ALA A 80 8.82 6.71 11.85
CA ALA A 80 8.80 5.45 11.11
C ALA A 80 8.26 4.30 11.99
N ARG A 81 8.78 4.15 13.21
CA ARG A 81 8.36 3.11 14.16
C ARG A 81 6.86 3.21 14.47
N LYS A 82 6.36 4.42 14.76
CA LYS A 82 4.94 4.66 15.05
C LYS A 82 4.05 4.27 13.86
N ILE A 83 4.44 4.64 12.64
CA ILE A 83 3.69 4.30 11.43
C ILE A 83 3.72 2.79 11.19
N LEU A 84 4.87 2.14 11.31
CA LEU A 84 4.97 0.69 11.11
C LEU A 84 4.18 -0.10 12.15
N ASP A 85 4.12 0.36 13.40
CA ASP A 85 3.30 -0.28 14.44
C ASP A 85 1.80 -0.13 14.15
N TRP A 86 1.38 1.08 13.76
CA TRP A 86 0.01 1.32 13.29
C TRP A 86 -0.35 0.45 12.08
N LEU A 87 0.54 0.35 11.09
CA LEU A 87 0.37 -0.50 9.90
C LEU A 87 0.29 -1.98 10.28
N LYS A 88 1.14 -2.46 11.20
CA LYS A 88 1.09 -3.83 11.69
C LYS A 88 -0.28 -4.13 12.33
N ASN A 89 -0.79 -3.23 13.17
CA ASN A 89 -2.11 -3.41 13.77
C ASN A 89 -3.21 -3.44 12.70
N LEU A 90 -3.15 -2.54 11.73
CA LEU A 90 -4.13 -2.47 10.64
C LEU A 90 -4.11 -3.71 9.74
N ILE A 91 -2.92 -4.20 9.38
CA ILE A 91 -2.73 -5.47 8.64
C ILE A 91 -3.39 -6.61 9.40
N ASN A 92 -3.11 -6.73 10.70
CA ASN A 92 -3.68 -7.78 11.53
C ASN A 92 -5.20 -7.69 11.66
N LYS A 93 -5.75 -6.49 11.86
CA LYS A 93 -7.20 -6.26 11.89
C LYS A 93 -7.87 -6.60 10.56
N THR A 94 -7.26 -6.21 9.44
CA THR A 94 -7.77 -6.51 8.09
C THR A 94 -7.76 -8.02 7.84
N TYR A 95 -6.67 -8.70 8.23
CA TYR A 95 -6.58 -10.15 8.12
C TYR A 95 -7.62 -10.87 8.98
N ASP A 96 -7.81 -10.44 10.22
CA ASP A 96 -8.79 -11.02 11.14
C ASP A 96 -10.21 -10.88 10.59
N ASN A 97 -10.55 -9.72 10.03
CA ASN A 97 -11.86 -9.43 9.47
C ASN A 97 -12.02 -9.81 7.97
N ARG A 98 -11.07 -10.53 7.37
CA ARG A 98 -11.01 -10.75 5.91
C ARG A 98 -12.25 -11.45 5.33
N GLU A 99 -12.91 -12.29 6.11
CA GLU A 99 -14.14 -12.99 5.72
C GLU A 99 -15.33 -12.03 5.47
N ASN A 100 -15.31 -10.85 6.09
CA ASN A 100 -16.32 -9.81 5.92
C ASN A 100 -15.93 -8.73 4.90
N ILE A 101 -14.77 -8.88 4.26
CA ILE A 101 -14.23 -7.90 3.32
C ILE A 101 -14.16 -8.58 1.94
N LYS A 102 -14.89 -8.05 0.96
CA LYS A 102 -14.74 -8.50 -0.42
C LYS A 102 -13.36 -8.07 -0.95
N PRO A 103 -12.46 -8.99 -1.32
CA PRO A 103 -11.13 -8.64 -1.81
C PRO A 103 -11.25 -7.85 -3.12
N LYS A 104 -10.33 -6.91 -3.32
CA LYS A 104 -10.25 -6.12 -4.55
C LYS A 104 -8.93 -6.39 -5.25
N LEU A 105 -8.99 -7.02 -6.42
CA LEU A 105 -7.80 -7.37 -7.21
C LEU A 105 -7.39 -6.25 -8.17
N ASP A 106 -8.37 -5.48 -8.66
CA ASP A 106 -8.13 -4.34 -9.52
C ASP A 106 -7.66 -3.11 -8.73
N SER A 107 -6.86 -2.26 -9.37
CA SER A 107 -6.58 -0.93 -8.86
C SER A 107 -7.84 -0.07 -8.81
N TRP A 108 -7.87 0.93 -7.93
CA TRP A 108 -8.89 1.97 -8.03
C TRP A 108 -8.70 2.71 -9.36
N LEU A 109 -9.76 2.79 -10.17
CA LEU A 109 -9.79 3.68 -11.32
C LEU A 109 -9.46 5.09 -10.82
N ILE A 110 -8.27 5.58 -11.17
CA ILE A 110 -7.99 7.00 -11.04
C ILE A 110 -8.85 7.64 -12.13
N LEU A 111 -9.90 8.35 -11.72
CA LEU A 111 -10.68 9.20 -12.62
C LEU A 111 -9.81 10.38 -13.02
N THR A 112 -8.84 10.15 -13.90
CA THR A 112 -8.28 11.20 -14.74
C THR A 112 -9.29 11.49 -15.85
N PRO A 113 -9.43 12.76 -16.30
CA PRO A 113 -10.30 13.10 -17.43
C PRO A 113 -10.04 12.26 -18.69
N LEU A 114 -8.83 11.72 -18.84
CA LEU A 114 -8.43 10.84 -19.95
C LEU A 114 -9.04 9.43 -19.89
N SER A 115 -9.40 8.90 -18.72
CA SER A 115 -9.94 7.53 -18.58
C SER A 115 -11.40 7.41 -19.04
N LEU A 116 -12.04 8.51 -19.46
CA LEU A 116 -13.41 8.55 -20.00
C LEU A 116 -13.50 8.19 -21.49
N SER A 117 -12.41 7.83 -22.16
CA SER A 117 -12.49 7.33 -23.54
C SER A 117 -12.88 5.85 -23.57
N GLY A 118 -14.09 5.55 -23.11
CA GLY A 118 -14.81 4.36 -23.54
C GLY A 118 -15.39 4.66 -24.91
N SER A 119 -14.90 3.97 -25.95
CA SER A 119 -15.48 4.00 -27.30
C SER A 119 -17.00 3.89 -27.24
N LEU A 120 -17.69 4.88 -27.81
CA LEU A 120 -19.10 4.76 -28.15
C LEU A 120 -19.21 3.74 -29.30
N PRO A 121 -19.97 2.65 -29.15
CA PRO A 121 -20.26 1.77 -30.27
C PRO A 121 -21.33 2.40 -31.17
N GLY A 122 -20.98 2.54 -32.45
CA GLY A 122 -21.93 2.54 -33.55
C GLY A 122 -22.71 3.83 -33.79
N GLU A 123 -22.26 4.60 -34.77
CA GLU A 123 -23.18 5.28 -35.68
C GLU A 123 -22.95 4.66 -37.06
N GLY A 124 -23.75 3.62 -37.34
CA GLY A 124 -24.05 3.27 -38.71
C GLY A 124 -25.09 4.25 -39.23
N LEU A 125 -24.81 4.83 -40.40
CA LEU A 125 -25.73 5.11 -41.51
C LEU A 125 -24.91 5.63 -42.69
#